data_AF-A0A2V5VZJ2-F1
#
_entry.id   AF-A0A2V5VZJ2-F1
#
_cell.length_a   1.000
_cell.length_b   1.000
_cell.length_c   1.000
_cell.angle_alpha   90.00
_cell.angle_beta   90.00
_cell.angle_gamma   90.00
#
_symmetry.space_group_name_H-M   'P 1'
#
loop_
_entity.id
_entity.type
_entity.pdbx_description
1 polymer ?
#
loop_
_entity_poly.entity_id
_entity_poly.type
_entity_poly.pdbx_seq_one_letter_code
_entity_poly.pdbx_strand_id
1 'polypeptide(L)'
;MTDRCADLCIPLPPGDEFSVWNLLWISQPDVAGQMLYFCFGDPNYTVNCGVPIDPALALMAAVDRGILYGMNYVEVHQTDAKNLPTAITYAHNLLNPP
;
A
#
# COMPACT_ATOMS: atom_id res chain seq x y z
N MET A 1 -13.72 -15.62 -14.43
CA MET A 1 -13.91 -14.17 -14.33
C MET A 1 -12.67 -13.69 -13.60
N THR A 2 -11.70 -13.12 -14.31
CA THR A 2 -10.35 -12.87 -13.79
C THR A 2 -10.37 -11.71 -12.80
N ASP A 3 -9.89 -11.99 -11.59
CA ASP A 3 -9.78 -11.10 -10.42
C ASP A 3 -8.88 -9.88 -10.68
N ARG A 4 -9.41 -8.83 -11.30
CA ARG A 4 -8.78 -7.50 -11.25
C ARG A 4 -9.31 -6.69 -10.07
N CYS A 5 -9.01 -7.19 -8.87
CA CYS A 5 -9.04 -6.37 -7.66
C CYS A 5 -7.84 -5.41 -7.72
N ALA A 6 -8.08 -4.13 -8.00
CA ALA A 6 -7.13 -3.02 -7.93
C ALA A 6 -5.65 -3.38 -8.23
N ASP A 7 -5.27 -3.30 -9.52
CA ASP A 7 -3.86 -3.35 -9.93
C ASP A 7 -3.16 -2.06 -9.47
N LEU A 8 -2.84 -1.99 -8.17
CA LEU A 8 -1.98 -0.94 -7.62
C LEU A 8 -0.67 -0.89 -8.39
N CYS A 9 -0.03 0.28 -8.39
CA CYS A 9 1.35 0.46 -8.88
C CYS A 9 2.40 -0.28 -8.02
N ILE A 10 1.95 -1.02 -7.02
CA ILE A 10 2.74 -1.88 -6.15
C ILE A 10 2.48 -3.33 -6.62
N PRO A 11 3.42 -4.00 -7.31
CA PRO A 11 3.24 -5.36 -7.79
C PRO A 11 3.21 -6.35 -6.61
N LEU A 12 2.69 -7.56 -6.85
CA LEU A 12 2.80 -8.62 -5.84
C LEU A 12 4.28 -8.98 -5.65
N PRO A 13 4.72 -9.34 -4.43
CA PRO A 13 6.10 -9.79 -4.23
C PRO A 13 6.42 -11.03 -5.09
N PRO A 14 7.66 -11.17 -5.58
CA PRO A 14 8.80 -10.28 -5.33
C PRO A 14 8.84 -9.04 -6.24
N GLY A 15 7.88 -8.86 -7.14
CA GLY A 15 7.98 -7.92 -8.26
C GLY A 15 8.91 -8.44 -9.37
N ASP A 16 9.18 -7.61 -10.38
CA ASP A 16 10.05 -7.99 -11.49
C ASP A 16 11.52 -8.04 -11.08
N GLU A 17 12.31 -8.94 -11.67
CA GLU A 17 13.72 -9.23 -11.30
C GLU A 17 14.61 -7.97 -11.21
N PHE A 18 14.42 -7.00 -12.10
CA PHE A 18 15.20 -5.76 -12.15
C PHE A 18 14.49 -4.55 -11.53
N SER A 19 13.40 -4.78 -10.78
CA SER A 19 12.63 -3.71 -10.15
C SER A 19 13.13 -3.38 -8.75
N VAL A 20 12.82 -2.17 -8.29
CA VAL A 20 13.01 -1.75 -6.89
C VAL A 20 12.23 -2.64 -5.92
N TRP A 21 11.15 -3.27 -6.37
CA TRP A 21 10.33 -4.18 -5.57
C TRP A 21 11.04 -5.49 -5.29
N ASN A 22 11.80 -6.02 -6.25
CA ASN A 22 12.63 -7.21 -6.03
C ASN A 22 13.77 -6.92 -5.06
N LEU A 23 14.38 -5.72 -5.12
CA LEU A 23 15.35 -5.28 -4.12
C LEU A 23 14.75 -5.21 -2.71
N LEU A 24 13.53 -4.68 -2.60
CA LEU A 24 12.81 -4.59 -1.34
C LEU A 24 12.43 -5.99 -0.80
N TRP A 25 12.08 -6.93 -1.68
CA TRP A 25 11.82 -8.32 -1.30
C TRP A 25 13.07 -9.07 -0.83
N ILE A 26 14.22 -8.91 -1.48
CA ILE A 26 15.45 -9.62 -1.07
C ILE A 26 16.13 -9.00 0.16
N SER A 27 15.84 -7.72 0.45
CA SER A 27 16.45 -6.96 1.54
C SER A 27 15.49 -6.69 2.70
N GLN A 28 14.35 -7.42 2.75
CA GLN A 28 13.16 -7.23 3.62
C GLN A 28 13.44 -6.30 4.81
N PRO A 29 13.17 -4.99 4.70
CA PRO A 29 13.48 -4.07 5.77
C PRO A 29 12.59 -4.39 6.97
N ASP A 30 13.23 -4.74 8.09
CA ASP A 30 12.57 -5.20 9.32
C ASP A 30 11.71 -4.11 10.01
N VAL A 31 11.79 -2.86 9.53
CA VAL A 31 11.48 -1.68 10.35
C VAL A 31 10.41 -0.73 9.81
N ALA A 32 10.30 -0.44 8.51
CA ALA A 32 9.22 0.39 7.95
C ALA A 32 9.26 0.52 6.43
N GLY A 33 8.10 0.57 5.78
CA GLY A 33 7.95 1.10 4.42
C GLY A 33 7.19 2.42 4.39
N GLN A 34 7.70 3.41 3.66
CA GLN A 34 7.02 4.68 3.45
C GLN A 34 6.08 4.62 2.24
N MET A 35 4.83 5.05 2.42
CA MET A 35 3.97 5.37 1.28
C MET A 35 4.54 6.56 0.50
N LEU A 36 4.76 6.37 -0.81
CA LEU A 36 5.35 7.39 -1.68
C LEU A 36 4.37 8.52 -2.03
N TYR A 37 3.07 8.23 -2.00
CA TYR A 37 2.02 9.16 -2.38
C TYR A 37 0.81 9.01 -1.45
N PHE A 38 0.11 10.12 -1.25
CA PHE A 38 -1.14 10.14 -0.52
C PHE A 38 -2.30 9.65 -1.40
N CYS A 39 -3.36 9.12 -0.78
CA CYS A 39 -4.55 8.65 -1.48
C CYS A 39 -5.68 9.70 -1.49
N PHE A 40 -5.91 10.36 -0.36
CA PHE A 40 -6.99 11.31 -0.19
C PHE A 40 -6.72 12.62 -0.92
N GLY A 41 -7.57 12.92 -1.91
CA GLY A 41 -7.48 14.15 -2.69
C GLY A 41 -6.34 14.15 -3.72
N ASP A 42 -5.74 12.99 -4.02
CA ASP A 42 -4.81 12.86 -5.14
C ASP A 42 -5.60 12.92 -6.47
N PRO A 43 -5.46 13.99 -7.27
CA PRO A 43 -6.18 14.11 -8.53
C PRO A 43 -5.69 13.12 -9.59
N ASN A 44 -4.50 12.55 -9.41
CA ASN A 44 -3.84 11.70 -10.40
C ASN A 44 -3.94 10.22 -10.04
N TYR A 45 -4.56 9.82 -8.93
CA TYR A 45 -4.68 8.42 -8.49
C TYR A 45 -3.34 7.65 -8.59
N THR A 46 -2.26 8.27 -8.14
CA THR A 46 -0.86 7.86 -8.36
C THR A 46 -0.60 6.47 -7.80
N VAL A 47 -1.16 6.19 -6.61
CA VAL A 47 -1.09 4.86 -5.95
C VAL A 47 -1.74 3.76 -6.81
N ASN A 48 -2.74 4.13 -7.62
CA ASN A 48 -3.48 3.24 -8.51
C ASN A 48 -3.19 3.51 -10.00
N CYS A 49 -1.96 3.94 -10.31
CA CYS A 49 -1.47 4.08 -11.69
C CYS A 49 -2.32 4.98 -12.60
N GLY A 50 -2.90 6.06 -12.07
CA GLY A 50 -3.75 6.95 -12.88
C GLY A 50 -5.18 6.49 -13.02
N VAL A 51 -5.54 5.31 -12.51
CA VAL A 51 -6.89 4.76 -12.62
C VAL A 51 -7.73 5.24 -11.43
N PRO A 52 -8.90 5.86 -11.66
CA PRO A 52 -9.79 6.28 -10.59
C PRO A 52 -10.16 5.15 -9.64
N ILE A 53 -10.05 5.42 -8.33
CA ILE A 53 -10.38 4.48 -7.26
C ILE A 53 -10.78 5.26 -6.01
N ASP A 54 -11.58 4.63 -5.16
CA ASP A 54 -11.84 5.15 -3.82
C ASP A 54 -10.52 5.24 -3.01
N PRO A 55 -10.22 6.38 -2.37
CA PRO A 55 -8.95 6.58 -1.69
C PRO A 55 -8.76 5.66 -0.48
N ALA A 56 -9.83 5.25 0.22
CA ALA A 56 -9.72 4.30 1.31
C ALA A 56 -9.39 2.89 0.77
N LEU A 57 -10.02 2.47 -0.33
CA LEU A 57 -9.68 1.21 -1.01
C LEU A 57 -8.22 1.20 -1.49
N ALA A 58 -7.74 2.30 -2.07
CA ALA A 58 -6.35 2.42 -2.50
C ALA A 58 -5.37 2.27 -1.33
N LEU A 59 -5.64 2.94 -0.21
CA LEU A 59 -4.80 2.85 0.99
C LEU A 59 -4.81 1.45 1.60
N MET A 60 -5.98 0.82 1.75
CA MET A 60 -6.08 -0.54 2.28
C MET A 60 -5.34 -1.55 1.39
N ALA A 61 -5.50 -1.46 0.07
CA ALA A 61 -4.77 -2.32 -0.85
C ALA A 61 -3.24 -2.08 -0.77
N ALA A 62 -2.78 -0.84 -0.56
CA ALA A 62 -1.36 -0.55 -0.39
C ALA A 62 -0.79 -1.15 0.90
N VAL A 63 -1.58 -1.12 1.98
CA VAL A 63 -1.25 -1.79 3.25
C VAL A 63 -1.15 -3.30 3.06
N ASP A 64 -2.10 -3.92 2.36
CA ASP A 64 -2.05 -5.35 2.04
C ASP A 64 -0.76 -5.71 1.30
N ARG A 65 -0.33 -4.86 0.36
CA ARG A 65 0.95 -5.06 -0.32
C ARG A 65 2.12 -4.96 0.66
N GLY A 66 2.14 -3.96 1.53
CA GLY A 66 3.17 -3.85 2.58
C GLY A 66 3.30 -5.13 3.42
N ILE A 67 2.16 -5.68 3.87
CA ILE A 67 2.09 -6.96 4.61
C ILE A 67 2.69 -8.10 3.77
N LEU A 68 2.32 -8.21 2.49
CA LEU A 68 2.84 -9.26 1.60
C LEU A 68 4.36 -9.17 1.39
N TYR A 69 4.93 -7.96 1.40
CA TYR A 69 6.39 -7.75 1.36
C TYR A 69 7.07 -7.95 2.73
N GLY A 70 6.34 -8.33 3.77
CA GLY A 70 6.88 -8.59 5.10
C GLY A 70 7.16 -7.34 5.94
N MET A 71 6.52 -6.20 5.63
CA MET A 71 6.73 -4.98 6.40
C MET A 71 6.02 -5.05 7.76
N ASN A 72 6.77 -4.78 8.84
CA ASN A 72 6.23 -4.72 10.20
C ASN A 72 5.61 -3.35 10.55
N TYR A 73 5.98 -2.30 9.82
CA TYR A 73 5.46 -0.95 10.00
C TYR A 73 5.20 -0.31 8.62
N VAL A 74 4.08 0.43 8.51
CA VAL A 74 3.69 1.15 7.29
C VAL A 74 3.49 2.62 7.63
N GLU A 75 4.28 3.49 7.01
CA GLU A 75 4.14 4.94 7.18
C GLU A 75 3.12 5.49 6.18
N VAL A 76 2.12 6.19 6.71
CA VAL A 76 1.01 6.79 5.95
C VAL A 76 1.12 8.31 5.97
N HIS A 77 0.69 8.97 4.89
CA HIS A 77 0.66 10.44 4.88
C HIS A 77 -0.34 10.99 5.90
N GLN A 78 0.00 12.11 6.54
CA GLN A 78 -0.88 12.75 7.52
C GLN A 78 -2.27 13.11 6.95
N THR A 79 -2.35 13.47 5.67
CA THR A 79 -3.64 13.75 5.01
C THR A 79 -4.53 12.50 4.96
N ASP A 80 -3.95 11.33 4.69
CA ASP A 80 -4.68 10.06 4.66
C ASP A 80 -5.07 9.64 6.08
N ALA A 81 -4.15 9.76 7.03
CA ALA A 81 -4.43 9.46 8.43
C ALA A 81 -5.59 10.28 9.00
N LYS A 82 -5.71 11.55 8.58
CA LYS A 82 -6.78 12.45 9.00
C LYS A 82 -8.12 12.17 8.32
N ASN A 83 -8.11 11.84 7.03
CA ASN A 83 -9.32 11.80 6.20
C ASN A 83 -9.84 10.38 5.90
N LEU A 84 -9.03 9.34 6.13
CA LEU A 84 -9.36 7.94 5.82
C LEU A 84 -9.33 7.05 7.08
N PRO A 85 -10.07 7.38 8.15
CA PRO A 85 -9.99 6.66 9.43
C PRO A 85 -10.31 5.17 9.30
N THR A 86 -11.22 4.78 8.40
CA THR A 86 -11.55 3.37 8.14
C THR A 86 -10.33 2.57 7.67
N ALA A 87 -9.53 3.13 6.76
CA ALA A 87 -8.33 2.48 6.26
C ALA A 87 -7.22 2.43 7.34
N ILE A 88 -7.14 3.43 8.21
CA ILE A 88 -6.24 3.41 9.37
C ILE A 88 -6.64 2.32 10.38
N THR A 89 -7.93 2.20 10.70
CA THR A 89 -8.42 1.11 11.56
C THR A 89 -8.14 -0.26 10.94
N TYR A 90 -8.34 -0.40 9.63
CA TYR A 90 -8.00 -1.62 8.89
C TYR A 90 -6.51 -1.97 9.02
N ALA A 91 -5.62 -1.01 8.73
CA ALA A 91 -4.18 -1.21 8.81
C ALA A 91 -3.71 -1.57 10.22
N HIS A 92 -4.26 -0.91 11.24
CA HIS A 92 -3.94 -1.18 12.64
C HIS A 92 -4.26 -2.62 13.03
N ASN A 93 -5.43 -3.12 12.65
CA ASN A 93 -5.87 -4.49 12.94
C ASN A 93 -5.03 -5.55 12.22
N LEU A 94 -4.57 -5.27 10.99
CA LEU A 94 -3.71 -6.20 10.24
C LEU A 94 -2.30 -6.30 10.82
N LEU A 95 -1.71 -5.15 11.21
CA LEU A 95 -0.35 -5.11 11.75
C LEU A 95 -0.29 -5.52 13.23
N ASN A 96 -1.42 -5.46 13.95
CA ASN A 96 -1.52 -5.83 15.36
C ASN A 96 -2.68 -6.82 15.56
N PRO A 97 -2.56 -8.06 15.06
CA PRO A 97 -3.57 -9.08 15.30
C PRO A 97 -3.67 -9.38 16.81
N PRO A 98 -4.86 -9.80 17.30
CA PRO A 98 -5.09 -10.10 18.71
C PRO A 98 -4.26 -11.27 19.25
#